data_AF-A0A2G8DWJ5-F1
#
_entry.id   AF-A0A2G8DWJ5-F1
#
_cell.length_a   1.000
_cell.length_b   1.000
_cell.length_c   1.000
_cell.angle_alpha   90.00
_cell.angle_beta   90.00
_cell.angle_gamma   90.00
#
_symmetry.space_group_name_H-M   'P 1'
#
loop_
_entity.id
_entity.type
_entity.pdbx_description
1 polymer ?
#
loop_
_entity_poly.entity_id
_entity_poly.type
_entity_poly.pdbx_seq_one_letter_code
_entity_poly.pdbx_strand_id
1 'polypeptide(L)'
;VIGKTFQIKHNIDNVLDSFLDESECEPLKRHRDVIKNIYIRSDDTNLRKLKQSILDFGYIANYIDEEQLKNEEYSSLLIRVFFALSLEIKSGELSESELRENEPFKNEKTNSNGSNNVFYKYDISYRTLYVGDLWADILFKGDASNLKSATDELVYFKQQKNNEHPLWFKLWNFSTLNEEQFISLTNQLLLEFESLQEEEHQVYLHKLALIIYFSKNSLISKGIDEINNTVYEYIKTYKDGWAILDNRSIEDIVFGNHTGYSYYNDSDEDFRKLFNLLRSERKSISDKLKHQAEIIRANEIFTYLAQGNKDELINILYTENQFKPFFNKLNAEDLVKVLLHSSNYITSYFNHIIKERYTSRDTLNGLRAYKYLKIEEEFWIELQNKISKEIPRMPPLKKHFMEQLDTTIKEIITILSSVPDV
;
A
#
# COMPACT_ATOMS: atom_id res chain seq x y z
N VAL A 1 -31.77 43.70 25.04
CA VAL A 1 -30.71 42.67 25.15
C VAL A 1 -31.03 41.77 26.33
N ILE A 2 -31.60 40.58 26.14
CA ILE A 2 -31.63 39.55 27.19
C ILE A 2 -31.47 38.18 26.53
N GLY A 3 -30.23 37.72 26.45
CA GLY A 3 -29.87 36.34 26.18
C GLY A 3 -28.67 36.05 27.07
N LYS A 4 -28.92 35.62 28.30
CA LYS A 4 -27.84 35.09 29.15
C LYS A 4 -27.62 33.65 28.72
N THR A 5 -26.53 33.41 28.00
CA THR A 5 -26.05 32.06 27.70
C THR A 5 -25.39 31.50 28.96
N PHE A 6 -26.03 30.52 29.60
CA PHE A 6 -25.42 29.79 30.70
C PHE A 6 -24.34 28.87 30.16
N GLN A 7 -23.10 29.05 30.60
CA GLN A 7 -22.00 28.14 30.30
C GLN A 7 -22.05 26.99 31.31
N ILE A 8 -22.68 25.87 30.95
CA ILE A 8 -22.74 24.68 31.79
C ILE A 8 -21.35 24.01 31.75
N LYS A 9 -20.55 24.17 32.81
CA LYS A 9 -19.35 23.35 33.01
C LYS A 9 -19.79 22.00 33.58
N HIS A 10 -19.89 21.01 32.71
CA HIS A 10 -20.16 19.64 33.14
C HIS A 10 -19.00 19.11 33.99
N ASN A 11 -19.31 18.38 35.06
CA ASN A 11 -18.31 17.58 35.75
C ASN A 11 -17.98 16.38 34.85
N ILE A 12 -16.93 16.53 34.04
CA ILE A 12 -16.49 15.50 33.08
C ILE A 12 -16.24 14.16 33.77
N ASP A 13 -15.81 14.15 35.03
CA ASP A 13 -15.53 12.91 35.74
C ASP A 13 -16.79 12.05 35.89
N ASN A 14 -17.85 12.63 36.48
CA ASN A 14 -19.09 11.90 36.71
C ASN A 14 -19.77 11.46 35.40
N VAL A 15 -19.66 12.27 34.35
CA VAL A 15 -20.25 11.95 33.04
C VAL A 15 -19.48 10.82 32.37
N LEU A 16 -18.14 10.89 32.39
CA LEU A 16 -17.31 9.85 31.82
C LEU A 16 -17.54 8.52 32.55
N ASP A 17 -17.61 8.53 33.89
CA ASP A 17 -17.92 7.34 34.68
C ASP A 17 -19.24 6.71 34.24
N SER A 18 -20.30 7.52 34.14
CA SER A 18 -21.61 7.04 33.66
C SER A 18 -21.56 6.46 32.24
N PHE A 19 -20.75 7.01 31.33
CA PHE A 19 -20.63 6.47 29.97
C PHE A 19 -19.82 5.18 29.93
N LEU A 20 -18.79 5.06 30.77
CA LEU A 20 -17.95 3.87 30.87
C LEU A 20 -18.66 2.72 31.58
N ASP A 21 -19.52 3.02 32.56
CA ASP A 21 -20.35 2.03 33.25
C ASP A 21 -21.38 1.38 32.30
N GLU A 22 -21.87 2.14 31.30
CA GLU A 22 -22.73 1.63 30.22
C GLU A 22 -21.97 0.76 29.19
N SER A 23 -20.63 0.78 29.20
CA SER A 23 -19.79 0.05 28.25
C SER A 23 -19.36 -1.32 28.79
N GLU A 24 -19.49 -2.35 27.96
CA GLU A 24 -18.96 -3.69 28.25
C GLU A 24 -17.45 -3.82 27.94
N CYS A 25 -16.84 -2.80 27.33
CA CYS A 25 -15.45 -2.82 26.93
C CYS A 25 -14.51 -2.47 28.10
N GLU A 26 -14.01 -3.50 28.80
CA GLU A 26 -13.12 -3.36 29.96
C GLU A 26 -11.85 -2.50 29.73
N PRO A 27 -11.16 -2.54 28.55
CA PRO A 27 -10.05 -1.64 28.27
C PRO A 27 -10.38 -0.15 28.43
N LEU A 28 -11.61 0.28 28.09
CA LEU A 28 -12.02 1.67 28.24
C LEU A 28 -12.09 2.09 29.71
N LYS A 29 -12.56 1.20 30.59
CA LYS A 29 -12.61 1.45 32.04
C LYS A 29 -11.21 1.54 32.62
N ARG A 30 -10.31 0.62 32.22
CA ARG A 30 -8.91 0.57 32.67
C ARG A 30 -8.13 1.83 32.29
N HIS A 31 -8.36 2.36 31.10
CA HIS A 31 -7.68 3.54 30.58
C HIS A 31 -8.55 4.82 30.60
N ARG A 32 -9.48 4.91 31.55
CA ARG A 32 -10.35 6.08 31.76
C ARG A 32 -9.61 7.41 31.69
N ASP A 33 -8.49 7.53 32.38
CA ASP A 33 -7.75 8.80 32.47
C ASP A 33 -7.13 9.19 31.13
N VAL A 34 -6.81 8.22 30.26
CA VAL A 34 -6.37 8.49 28.88
C VAL A 34 -7.50 9.17 28.11
N ILE A 35 -8.71 8.60 28.17
CA ILE A 35 -9.91 9.13 27.50
C ILE A 35 -10.23 10.54 28.02
N LYS A 36 -10.22 10.73 29.35
CA LYS A 36 -10.44 12.04 29.98
C LYS A 36 -9.44 13.08 29.47
N ASN A 37 -8.15 12.75 29.45
CA ASN A 37 -7.11 13.67 29.03
C ASN A 37 -7.25 14.06 27.55
N ILE A 38 -7.65 13.13 26.69
CA ILE A 38 -7.91 13.40 25.27
C ILE A 38 -9.10 14.34 25.11
N TYR A 39 -10.21 14.07 25.80
CA TYR A 39 -11.38 14.95 25.76
C TYR A 39 -11.08 16.36 26.28
N ILE A 40 -10.29 16.50 27.34
CA ILE A 40 -9.88 17.83 27.82
C ILE A 40 -9.00 18.54 26.78
N ARG A 41 -8.07 17.82 26.13
CA ARG A 41 -7.18 18.37 25.10
C ARG A 41 -7.91 18.70 23.80
N SER A 42 -9.03 18.06 23.51
CA SER A 42 -9.81 18.35 22.30
C SER A 42 -10.43 19.75 22.33
N ASP A 43 -10.57 20.35 23.52
CA ASP A 43 -11.31 21.59 23.78
C ASP A 43 -12.78 21.50 23.33
N ASP A 44 -13.33 20.28 23.28
CA ASP A 44 -14.70 20.03 22.88
C ASP A 44 -15.67 20.21 24.05
N THR A 45 -16.81 20.84 23.79
CA THR A 45 -17.87 21.06 24.78
C THR A 45 -19.02 20.05 24.62
N ASN A 46 -19.03 19.27 23.55
CA ASN A 46 -20.11 18.36 23.20
C ASN A 46 -19.82 16.92 23.64
N LEU A 47 -20.28 16.58 24.84
CA LEU A 47 -20.20 15.25 25.44
C LEU A 47 -20.84 14.13 24.59
N ARG A 48 -21.72 14.45 23.64
CA ARG A 48 -22.29 13.44 22.72
C ARG A 48 -21.22 12.81 21.85
N LYS A 49 -20.23 13.59 21.40
CA LYS A 49 -19.13 13.07 20.58
C LYS A 49 -18.29 12.07 21.37
N LEU A 50 -18.02 12.36 22.64
CA LEU A 50 -17.34 11.43 23.56
C LEU A 50 -18.15 10.14 23.75
N LYS A 51 -19.46 10.24 24.02
CA LYS A 51 -20.33 9.05 24.16
C LYS A 51 -20.32 8.20 22.89
N GLN A 52 -20.43 8.83 21.72
CA GLN A 52 -20.36 8.12 20.43
C GLN A 52 -19.00 7.44 20.25
N SER A 53 -17.89 8.11 20.52
CA SER A 53 -16.56 7.49 20.44
C SER A 53 -16.39 6.31 21.39
N ILE A 54 -16.99 6.32 22.59
CA ILE A 54 -17.01 5.16 23.49
C ILE A 54 -17.74 3.96 22.86
N LEU A 55 -18.90 4.20 22.22
CA LEU A 55 -19.66 3.15 21.54
C LEU A 55 -18.91 2.61 20.31
N ASP A 56 -18.35 3.50 19.50
CA ASP A 56 -17.57 3.16 18.32
C ASP A 56 -16.31 2.36 18.70
N PHE A 57 -15.65 2.72 19.81
CA PHE A 57 -14.53 1.94 20.33
C PHE A 57 -14.96 0.53 20.74
N GLY A 58 -16.10 0.41 21.43
CA GLY A 58 -16.67 -0.88 21.82
C GLY A 58 -16.93 -1.80 20.62
N TYR A 59 -17.34 -1.24 19.47
CA TYR A 59 -17.48 -2.00 18.23
C TYR A 59 -16.13 -2.51 17.70
N ILE A 60 -15.12 -1.63 17.59
CA ILE A 60 -13.81 -2.05 17.04
C ILE A 60 -13.05 -3.00 17.96
N ALA A 61 -13.28 -2.92 19.27
CA ALA A 61 -12.64 -3.81 20.25
C ALA A 61 -13.01 -5.29 19.99
N ASN A 62 -14.17 -5.56 19.38
CA ASN A 62 -14.60 -6.92 19.03
C ASN A 62 -13.79 -7.53 17.87
N TYR A 63 -12.99 -6.74 17.17
CA TYR A 63 -12.10 -7.19 16.08
C TYR A 63 -10.68 -7.48 16.56
N ILE A 64 -10.39 -7.28 17.85
CA ILE A 64 -9.07 -7.48 18.45
C ILE A 64 -9.18 -8.60 19.49
N ASP A 65 -8.18 -9.47 19.55
CA ASP A 65 -8.19 -10.58 20.50
C ASP A 65 -8.11 -10.05 21.95
N GLU A 66 -8.88 -10.64 22.87
CA GLU A 66 -8.94 -10.19 24.27
C GLU A 66 -7.55 -10.18 24.95
N GLU A 67 -6.69 -11.14 24.60
CA GLU A 67 -5.31 -11.20 25.09
C GLU A 67 -4.45 -10.03 24.59
N GLN A 68 -4.68 -9.53 23.38
CA GLN A 68 -3.99 -8.33 22.86
C GLN A 68 -4.45 -7.09 23.62
N LEU A 69 -5.75 -6.97 23.89
CA LEU A 69 -6.32 -5.87 24.68
C LEU A 69 -5.90 -5.89 26.16
N LYS A 70 -5.35 -6.99 26.66
CA LYS A 70 -4.73 -7.05 28.00
C LYS A 70 -3.35 -6.39 28.04
N ASN A 71 -2.67 -6.18 26.91
CA ASN A 71 -1.41 -5.47 26.87
C ASN A 71 -1.62 -3.97 27.17
N GLU A 72 -1.14 -3.52 28.34
CA GLU A 72 -1.35 -2.15 28.84
C GLU A 72 -0.81 -1.07 27.91
N GLU A 73 0.36 -1.28 27.30
CA GLU A 73 0.99 -0.28 26.44
C GLU A 73 0.21 -0.14 25.14
N TYR A 74 -0.10 -1.26 24.49
CA TYR A 74 -0.91 -1.30 23.28
C TYR A 74 -2.31 -0.72 23.51
N SER A 75 -3.03 -1.17 24.53
CA SER A 75 -4.41 -0.72 24.79
C SER A 75 -4.50 0.76 25.12
N SER A 76 -3.58 1.26 25.95
CA SER A 76 -3.47 2.68 26.25
C SER A 76 -3.23 3.51 24.98
N LEU A 77 -2.33 3.04 24.09
CA LEU A 77 -2.02 3.72 22.85
C LEU A 77 -3.17 3.65 21.83
N LEU A 78 -3.82 2.49 21.70
CA LEU A 78 -4.96 2.29 20.81
C LEU A 78 -6.10 3.23 21.17
N ILE A 79 -6.46 3.27 22.45
CA ILE A 79 -7.47 4.20 22.98
C ILE A 79 -7.03 5.64 22.70
N ARG A 80 -5.74 5.94 22.90
CA ARG A 80 -5.26 7.29 22.65
C ARG A 80 -5.42 7.74 21.21
N VAL A 81 -4.92 6.96 20.26
CA VAL A 81 -4.98 7.30 18.83
C VAL A 81 -6.43 7.31 18.36
N PHE A 82 -7.22 6.29 18.72
CA PHE A 82 -8.62 6.21 18.31
C PHE A 82 -9.44 7.43 18.77
N PHE A 83 -9.37 7.78 20.06
CA PHE A 83 -10.17 8.90 20.57
C PHE A 83 -9.67 10.25 20.04
N ALA A 84 -8.36 10.42 19.86
CA ALA A 84 -7.80 11.61 19.23
C ALA A 84 -8.38 11.81 17.82
N LEU A 85 -8.23 10.81 16.95
CA LEU A 85 -8.75 10.87 15.57
C LEU A 85 -10.27 11.02 15.55
N SER A 86 -10.98 10.24 16.37
CA SER A 86 -12.44 10.27 16.37
C SER A 86 -13.01 11.62 16.80
N LEU A 87 -12.40 12.31 17.76
CA LEU A 87 -12.89 13.62 18.20
C LEU A 87 -12.59 14.72 17.17
N GLU A 88 -11.44 14.68 16.49
CA GLU A 88 -11.10 15.62 15.42
C GLU A 88 -12.04 15.46 14.21
N ILE A 89 -12.30 14.23 13.78
CA ILE A 89 -13.25 13.92 12.70
C ILE A 89 -14.66 14.42 13.06
N LYS A 90 -15.14 14.08 14.26
CA LYS A 90 -16.47 14.51 14.73
C LYS A 90 -16.57 16.03 14.95
N SER A 91 -15.45 16.73 15.04
CA SER A 91 -15.40 18.19 15.11
C SER A 91 -15.28 18.86 13.75
N GLY A 92 -15.05 18.08 12.69
CA GLY A 92 -14.86 18.60 11.33
C GLY A 92 -13.46 19.14 11.08
N GLU A 93 -12.51 18.86 11.98
CA GLU A 93 -11.12 19.33 11.90
C GLU A 93 -10.20 18.34 11.15
N LEU A 94 -10.68 17.13 10.87
CA LEU A 94 -9.96 16.10 10.12
C LEU A 94 -10.86 15.43 9.10
N SER A 95 -10.47 15.46 7.83
CA SER A 95 -11.14 14.80 6.72
C SER A 95 -10.60 13.39 6.43
N GLU A 96 -11.37 12.60 5.67
CA GLU A 96 -10.93 11.27 5.22
C GLU A 96 -9.66 11.36 4.36
N SER A 97 -9.58 12.35 3.45
CA SER A 97 -8.42 12.52 2.55
C SER A 97 -7.14 12.80 3.33
N GLU A 98 -7.20 13.72 4.30
CA GLU A 98 -6.05 14.04 5.15
C GLU A 98 -5.59 12.83 5.98
N LEU A 99 -6.55 12.05 6.51
CA LEU A 99 -6.22 10.84 7.25
C LEU A 99 -5.55 9.78 6.36
N ARG A 100 -6.06 9.54 5.14
CA ARG A 100 -5.44 8.62 4.17
C ARG A 100 -4.03 9.05 3.77
N GLU A 101 -3.78 10.35 3.71
CA GLU A 101 -2.45 10.93 3.47
C GLU A 101 -1.52 10.91 4.70
N ASN A 102 -1.97 10.31 5.81
CA ASN A 102 -1.28 10.28 7.10
C ASN A 102 -0.97 11.67 7.69
N GLU A 103 -1.69 12.73 7.27
CA GLU A 103 -1.48 14.10 7.76
C GLU A 103 -1.47 14.22 9.29
N PRO A 104 -2.38 13.58 10.06
CA PRO A 104 -2.39 13.66 11.52
C PRO A 104 -1.13 13.12 12.20
N PHE A 105 -0.34 12.34 11.48
CA PHE A 105 0.85 11.66 11.98
C PHE A 105 2.15 12.33 11.52
N LYS A 106 2.07 13.36 10.66
CA LYS A 106 3.25 14.07 10.17
C LYS A 106 3.80 15.01 11.24
N ASN A 107 5.11 14.91 11.45
CA ASN A 107 5.89 15.79 12.33
C ASN A 107 6.20 17.15 11.65
N GLU A 108 5.21 17.76 11.01
CA GLU A 108 5.36 19.07 10.39
C GLU A 108 4.80 20.16 11.31
N LYS A 109 5.69 21.04 11.77
CA LYS A 109 5.30 22.34 12.34
C LYS A 109 4.86 23.23 11.19
N THR A 110 3.62 23.09 10.74
CA THR A 110 3.05 24.06 9.81
C THR A 110 3.07 25.45 10.47
N ASN A 111 3.44 26.46 9.68
CA ASN A 111 3.63 27.82 10.16
C ASN A 111 2.32 28.40 10.76
N SER A 112 2.48 29.13 11.87
CA SER A 112 1.46 29.71 12.76
C SER A 112 0.76 28.70 13.70
N ASN A 113 1.34 28.57 14.90
CA ASN A 113 0.87 27.79 16.05
C ASN A 113 0.67 26.29 15.77
N GLY A 114 1.69 25.48 16.04
CA GLY A 114 1.61 24.01 16.05
C GLY A 114 0.61 23.40 17.05
N SER A 115 -0.35 24.18 17.56
CA SER A 115 -1.44 23.78 18.44
C SER A 115 -2.55 22.99 17.74
N ASN A 116 -2.67 23.08 16.40
CA ASN A 116 -3.74 22.42 15.66
C ASN A 116 -3.35 21.07 15.05
N ASN A 117 -2.07 20.66 15.11
CA ASN A 117 -1.68 19.33 14.65
C ASN A 117 -2.03 18.28 15.71
N VAL A 118 -2.87 17.30 15.33
CA VAL A 118 -3.31 16.15 16.14
C VAL A 118 -2.13 15.46 16.82
N PHE A 119 -1.01 15.32 16.12
CA PHE A 119 0.24 14.73 16.60
C PHE A 119 0.70 15.31 17.94
N TYR A 120 0.80 16.64 18.01
CA TYR A 120 1.26 17.35 19.21
C TYR A 120 0.12 17.55 20.21
N LYS A 121 -1.10 17.82 19.74
CA LYS A 121 -2.28 18.08 20.58
C LYS A 121 -2.57 16.91 21.53
N TYR A 122 -2.45 15.68 21.05
CA TYR A 122 -2.80 14.48 21.83
C TYR A 122 -1.61 13.65 22.29
N ASP A 123 -0.38 14.05 21.95
CA ASP A 123 0.83 13.29 22.26
C ASP A 123 0.72 11.84 21.75
N ILE A 124 0.40 11.72 20.45
CA ILE A 124 0.41 10.46 19.70
C ILE A 124 1.72 10.31 18.91
N SER A 125 2.74 11.05 19.35
CA SER A 125 3.97 11.27 18.60
C SER A 125 4.68 9.96 18.27
N TYR A 126 4.90 9.73 16.96
CA TYR A 126 5.57 8.57 16.36
C TYR A 126 4.94 7.19 16.65
N ARG A 127 3.75 7.16 17.23
CA ARG A 127 3.05 5.94 17.63
C ARG A 127 1.68 5.89 16.97
N THR A 128 1.69 5.59 15.68
CA THR A 128 0.50 5.63 14.83
C THR A 128 -0.36 4.38 14.95
N LEU A 129 0.23 3.26 15.41
CA LEU A 129 -0.30 1.88 15.36
C LEU A 129 -0.59 1.39 13.93
N TYR A 130 -1.45 2.11 13.22
CA TYR A 130 -1.93 1.77 11.89
C TYR A 130 -1.68 2.90 10.90
N VAL A 131 -1.67 2.53 9.63
CA VAL A 131 -1.64 3.49 8.52
C VAL A 131 -2.94 4.26 8.44
N GLY A 132 -2.85 5.47 7.91
CA GLY A 132 -3.96 6.37 7.66
C GLY A 132 -5.13 5.73 6.91
N ASP A 133 -4.86 4.89 5.91
CA ASP A 133 -5.91 4.19 5.16
C ASP A 133 -6.75 3.25 6.03
N LEU A 134 -6.11 2.45 6.89
CA LEU A 134 -6.82 1.56 7.81
C LEU A 134 -7.62 2.38 8.85
N TRP A 135 -7.02 3.46 9.37
CA TRP A 135 -7.76 4.37 10.25
C TRP A 135 -8.97 5.01 9.56
N ALA A 136 -8.84 5.39 8.29
CA ALA A 136 -9.93 5.96 7.51
C ALA A 136 -11.05 4.94 7.25
N ASP A 137 -10.71 3.70 6.91
CA ASP A 137 -11.69 2.63 6.74
C ASP A 137 -12.47 2.35 8.04
N ILE A 138 -11.76 2.32 9.18
CA ILE A 138 -12.39 2.14 10.50
C ILE A 138 -13.31 3.33 10.83
N LEU A 139 -12.80 4.57 10.74
CA LEU A 139 -13.48 5.74 11.30
C LEU A 139 -14.53 6.36 10.38
N PHE A 140 -14.41 6.23 9.05
CA PHE A 140 -15.37 6.78 8.09
C PHE A 140 -16.30 5.72 7.50
N LYS A 141 -15.84 4.47 7.34
CA LYS A 141 -16.63 3.40 6.72
C LYS A 141 -17.14 2.35 7.71
N GLY A 142 -16.63 2.34 8.94
CA GLY A 142 -16.93 1.30 9.92
C GLY A 142 -16.36 -0.08 9.55
N ASP A 143 -15.38 -0.11 8.64
CA ASP A 143 -14.75 -1.33 8.17
C ASP A 143 -13.48 -1.61 8.99
N ALA A 144 -13.58 -2.60 9.87
CA ALA A 144 -12.49 -3.09 10.72
C ALA A 144 -12.00 -4.49 10.30
N SER A 145 -12.34 -4.95 9.09
CA SER A 145 -12.01 -6.32 8.63
C SER A 145 -10.52 -6.63 8.66
N ASN A 146 -9.67 -5.64 8.36
CA ASN A 146 -8.21 -5.77 8.36
C ASN A 146 -7.55 -5.43 9.72
N LEU A 147 -8.32 -5.02 10.73
CA LEU A 147 -7.77 -4.55 12.00
C LEU A 147 -7.04 -5.67 12.75
N LYS A 148 -7.60 -6.88 12.77
CA LYS A 148 -6.95 -8.02 13.44
C LYS A 148 -5.59 -8.33 12.83
N SER A 149 -5.53 -8.49 11.51
CA SER A 149 -4.28 -8.79 10.81
C SER A 149 -3.24 -7.69 10.97
N ALA A 150 -3.66 -6.42 10.98
CA ALA A 150 -2.75 -5.31 11.24
C ALA A 150 -2.24 -5.30 12.68
N THR A 151 -3.09 -5.64 13.65
CA THR A 151 -2.73 -5.76 15.07
C THR A 151 -1.70 -6.87 15.28
N ASP A 152 -1.90 -8.04 14.66
CA ASP A 152 -1.02 -9.21 14.79
C ASP A 152 0.44 -8.92 14.33
N GLU A 153 0.64 -7.94 13.44
CA GLU A 153 1.95 -7.55 12.92
C GLU A 153 2.69 -6.50 13.78
N LEU A 154 1.99 -5.89 14.76
CA LEU A 154 2.59 -4.88 15.63
C LEU A 154 3.75 -5.45 16.45
N VAL A 155 4.72 -4.60 16.80
CA VAL A 155 5.90 -5.00 17.59
C VAL A 155 5.54 -5.62 18.94
N TYR A 156 4.35 -5.32 19.47
CA TYR A 156 3.81 -5.87 20.71
C TYR A 156 3.46 -7.37 20.63
N PHE A 157 3.09 -7.86 19.44
CA PHE A 157 2.47 -9.18 19.27
C PHE A 157 3.17 -10.05 18.25
N LYS A 158 3.87 -9.45 17.28
CA LYS A 158 4.67 -10.17 16.30
C LYS A 158 5.69 -11.04 17.03
N GLN A 159 5.67 -12.35 16.79
CA GLN A 159 6.52 -13.33 17.48
C GLN A 159 7.99 -12.93 17.41
N GLN A 160 8.53 -12.50 18.54
CA GLN A 160 9.92 -12.13 18.68
C GLN A 160 10.77 -13.39 18.95
N LYS A 161 11.95 -13.49 18.32
CA LYS A 161 12.92 -14.53 18.67
C LYS A 161 13.21 -14.42 20.18
N ASN A 162 13.02 -15.51 20.91
CA ASN A 162 13.24 -15.61 22.36
C ASN A 162 12.37 -14.68 23.23
N ASN A 163 11.22 -14.19 22.75
CA ASN A 163 10.36 -13.24 23.46
C ASN A 163 11.05 -11.92 23.86
N GLU A 164 12.05 -11.47 23.10
CA GLU A 164 12.74 -10.20 23.34
C GLU A 164 12.45 -9.15 22.27
N HIS A 165 12.20 -7.91 22.70
CA HIS A 165 12.00 -6.80 21.77
C HIS A 165 13.16 -6.66 20.78
N PRO A 166 12.88 -6.34 19.51
CA PRO A 166 13.92 -6.17 18.51
C PRO A 166 14.87 -5.03 18.90
N LEU A 167 16.12 -5.13 18.47
CA LEU A 167 17.19 -4.21 18.86
C LEU A 167 16.83 -2.74 18.60
N TRP A 168 16.23 -2.45 17.44
CA TRP A 168 15.78 -1.10 17.11
C TRP A 168 14.75 -0.57 18.11
N PHE A 169 13.86 -1.41 18.64
CA PHE A 169 12.84 -1.00 19.60
C PHE A 169 13.44 -0.70 20.98
N LYS A 170 14.42 -1.49 21.41
CA LYS A 170 15.19 -1.21 22.62
C LYS A 170 15.88 0.16 22.51
N LEU A 171 16.52 0.43 21.36
CA LEU A 171 17.21 1.70 21.08
C LEU A 171 16.26 2.86 20.74
N TRP A 172 15.03 2.61 20.30
CA TRP A 172 14.00 3.63 20.17
C TRP A 172 13.76 4.36 21.49
N ASN A 173 13.84 3.60 22.59
CA ASN A 173 13.67 4.09 23.95
C ASN A 173 15.01 4.45 24.62
N PHE A 174 16.03 4.85 23.85
CA PHE A 174 17.38 5.06 24.39
C PHE A 174 17.45 6.06 25.56
N SER A 175 16.52 7.00 25.66
CA SER A 175 16.45 7.96 26.77
C SER A 175 16.22 7.32 28.14
N THR A 176 15.80 6.06 28.20
CA THR A 176 15.62 5.30 29.45
C THR A 176 16.81 4.41 29.77
N LEU A 177 17.80 4.32 28.88
CA LEU A 177 18.98 3.47 29.06
C LEU A 177 20.05 4.19 29.88
N ASN A 178 20.85 3.41 30.61
CA ASN A 178 22.11 3.92 31.15
C ASN A 178 23.22 3.86 30.08
N GLU A 179 24.35 4.51 30.37
CA GLU A 179 25.48 4.64 29.44
C GLU A 179 26.01 3.27 28.96
N GLU A 180 26.21 2.31 29.87
CA GLU A 180 26.73 0.99 29.53
C GLU A 180 25.76 0.21 28.62
N GLN A 181 24.46 0.28 28.90
CA GLN A 181 23.41 -0.31 28.08
C GLN A 181 23.35 0.33 26.69
N PHE A 182 23.42 1.66 26.62
CA PHE A 182 23.41 2.40 25.37
C PHE A 182 24.61 2.01 24.50
N ILE A 183 25.82 2.05 25.05
CA ILE A 183 27.05 1.66 24.35
C ILE A 183 26.96 0.20 23.86
N SER A 184 26.48 -0.71 24.71
CA SER A 184 26.35 -2.12 24.33
C SER A 184 25.37 -2.32 23.17
N LEU A 185 24.19 -1.70 23.23
CA LEU A 185 23.15 -1.87 22.21
C LEU A 185 23.51 -1.17 20.90
N THR A 186 24.12 0.01 20.96
CA THR A 186 24.58 0.73 19.75
C THR A 186 25.71 0.00 19.05
N ASN A 187 26.66 -0.60 19.77
CA ASN A 187 27.67 -1.45 19.18
C ASN A 187 27.05 -2.65 18.44
N GLN A 188 26.06 -3.30 19.05
CA GLN A 188 25.32 -4.38 18.40
C GLN A 188 24.59 -3.89 17.13
N LEU A 189 23.98 -2.71 17.20
CA LEU A 189 23.25 -2.11 16.07
C LEU A 189 24.16 -1.87 14.88
N LEU A 190 25.35 -1.31 15.12
CA LEU A 190 26.34 -1.06 14.08
C LEU A 190 26.87 -2.36 13.47
N LEU A 191 27.16 -3.37 14.29
CA LEU A 191 27.59 -4.68 13.80
C LEU A 191 26.53 -5.34 12.91
N GLU A 192 25.25 -5.32 13.32
CA GLU A 192 24.16 -5.88 12.53
C GLU A 192 23.93 -5.11 11.22
N PHE A 193 24.07 -3.78 11.26
CA PHE A 193 23.95 -2.91 10.09
C PHE A 193 25.09 -3.12 9.09
N GLU A 194 26.33 -3.24 9.56
CA GLU A 194 27.52 -3.40 8.72
C GLU A 194 27.68 -4.82 8.16
N SER A 195 27.29 -5.84 8.93
CA SER A 195 27.27 -7.22 8.45
C SER A 195 26.14 -7.49 7.45
N LEU A 196 25.31 -6.48 7.16
CA LEU A 196 24.15 -6.56 6.28
C LEU A 196 23.27 -7.77 6.64
N GLN A 197 23.06 -8.07 7.93
CA GLN A 197 22.24 -9.23 8.29
C GLN A 197 20.87 -9.13 7.64
N GLU A 198 20.37 -10.25 7.12
CA GLU A 198 19.08 -10.28 6.43
C GLU A 198 17.96 -9.98 7.43
N GLU A 199 17.29 -8.86 7.24
CA GLU A 199 16.18 -8.41 8.06
C GLU A 199 15.02 -7.98 7.18
N GLU A 200 13.82 -8.11 7.73
CA GLU A 200 12.63 -7.48 7.15
C GLU A 200 12.93 -6.01 6.85
N HIS A 201 12.57 -5.55 5.66
CA HIS A 201 12.92 -4.21 5.18
C HIS A 201 12.52 -3.09 6.16
N GLN A 202 11.37 -3.25 6.81
CA GLN A 202 10.85 -2.31 7.79
C GLN A 202 11.77 -2.21 9.02
N VAL A 203 12.35 -3.34 9.46
CA VAL A 203 13.32 -3.40 10.55
C VAL A 203 14.62 -2.71 10.15
N TYR A 204 15.11 -2.97 8.93
CA TYR A 204 16.30 -2.30 8.41
C TYR A 204 16.14 -0.76 8.39
N LEU A 205 14.97 -0.26 7.95
CA LEU A 205 14.67 1.17 7.95
C LEU A 205 14.60 1.78 9.36
N HIS A 206 14.07 1.05 10.35
CA HIS A 206 14.11 1.50 11.76
C HIS A 206 15.53 1.65 12.28
N LYS A 207 16.41 0.68 11.96
CA LYS A 207 17.83 0.77 12.31
C LYS A 207 18.51 1.93 11.61
N LEU A 208 18.28 2.11 10.31
CA LEU A 208 18.84 3.20 9.53
C LEU A 208 18.45 4.57 10.11
N ALA A 209 17.18 4.75 10.47
CA ALA A 209 16.69 5.98 11.09
C ALA A 209 17.43 6.31 12.40
N LEU A 210 17.58 5.31 13.29
CA LEU A 210 18.33 5.46 14.55
C LEU A 210 19.81 5.76 14.31
N ILE A 211 20.46 5.05 13.38
CA ILE A 211 21.89 5.25 13.06
C ILE A 211 22.13 6.67 12.55
N ILE A 212 21.28 7.18 11.65
CA ILE A 212 21.39 8.56 11.15
C ILE A 212 21.22 9.56 12.28
N TYR A 213 20.20 9.37 13.13
CA TYR A 213 19.98 10.24 14.27
C TYR A 213 21.17 10.23 15.25
N PHE A 214 21.68 9.06 15.60
CA PHE A 214 22.83 8.92 16.51
C PHE A 214 24.11 9.50 15.89
N SER A 215 24.33 9.33 14.59
CA SER A 215 25.46 9.91 13.85
C SER A 215 25.45 11.43 13.92
N LYS A 216 24.31 12.05 13.56
CA LYS A 216 24.17 13.52 13.56
C LYS A 216 24.26 14.15 14.94
N ASN A 217 23.88 13.41 15.98
CA ASN A 217 23.98 13.86 17.37
C ASN A 217 25.30 13.45 18.05
N SER A 218 26.28 12.91 17.29
CA SER A 218 27.57 12.48 17.83
C SER A 218 27.48 11.45 18.96
N LEU A 219 26.42 10.63 18.94
CA LEU A 219 26.22 9.50 19.87
C LEU A 219 26.92 8.22 19.38
N ILE A 220 27.33 8.19 18.11
CA ILE A 220 28.18 7.17 17.50
C ILE A 220 29.25 7.84 16.62
N SER A 221 30.33 7.13 16.33
CA SER A 221 31.43 7.65 15.49
C SER A 221 31.20 7.54 13.99
N LYS A 222 30.19 6.77 13.55
CA LYS A 222 29.96 6.49 12.13
C LYS A 222 29.44 7.74 11.40
N GLY A 223 30.10 8.12 10.32
CA GLY A 223 29.71 9.28 9.50
C GLY A 223 28.58 8.99 8.51
N ILE A 224 27.88 10.04 8.05
CA ILE A 224 26.80 9.93 7.06
C ILE A 224 27.27 9.31 5.74
N ASP A 225 28.50 9.60 5.29
CA ASP A 225 29.05 8.99 4.07
C ASP A 225 29.26 7.48 4.21
N GLU A 226 29.68 7.01 5.40
CA GLU A 226 29.80 5.58 5.66
C GLU A 226 28.43 4.89 5.69
N ILE A 227 27.42 5.56 6.27
CA ILE A 227 26.03 5.08 6.29
C ILE A 227 25.49 4.96 4.86
N ASN A 228 25.72 5.99 4.03
CA ASN A 228 25.36 5.98 2.62
C ASN A 228 25.96 4.78 1.89
N ASN A 229 27.26 4.53 2.08
CA ASN A 229 27.96 3.41 1.45
C ASN A 229 27.36 2.06 1.88
N THR A 230 27.08 1.86 3.18
CA THR A 230 26.45 0.64 3.67
C THR A 230 25.04 0.44 3.07
N VAL A 231 24.24 1.50 2.88
CA VAL A 231 22.94 1.39 2.21
C VAL A 231 23.09 1.02 0.73
N TYR A 232 24.06 1.58 0.01
CA TYR A 232 24.33 1.16 -1.37
C TYR A 232 24.76 -0.31 -1.46
N GLU A 233 25.58 -0.77 -0.52
CA GLU A 233 25.98 -2.18 -0.43
C GLU A 233 24.79 -3.10 -0.09
N TYR A 234 23.89 -2.66 0.80
CA TYR A 234 22.65 -3.36 1.10
C TYR A 234 21.79 -3.54 -0.16
N ILE A 235 21.55 -2.46 -0.91
CA ILE A 235 20.79 -2.50 -2.17
C ILE A 235 21.46 -3.46 -3.14
N LYS A 236 22.78 -3.34 -3.34
CA LYS A 236 23.53 -4.21 -4.26
C LYS A 236 23.43 -5.69 -3.88
N THR A 237 23.44 -6.00 -2.58
CA THR A 237 23.40 -7.37 -2.06
C THR A 237 22.01 -7.99 -2.19
N TYR A 238 20.95 -7.24 -1.89
CA TYR A 238 19.59 -7.80 -1.74
C TYR A 238 18.62 -7.54 -2.89
N LYS A 239 18.94 -6.62 -3.81
CA LYS A 239 18.02 -6.22 -4.90
C LYS A 239 17.51 -7.40 -5.73
N ASP A 240 18.33 -8.42 -5.97
CA ASP A 240 17.95 -9.57 -6.79
C ASP A 240 16.96 -10.50 -6.04
N GLY A 241 17.00 -10.49 -4.69
CA GLY A 241 16.11 -11.26 -3.81
C GLY A 241 14.77 -10.58 -3.52
N TRP A 242 14.66 -9.26 -3.72
CA TRP A 242 13.40 -8.52 -3.52
C TRP A 242 12.25 -9.02 -4.40
N ALA A 243 12.57 -9.74 -5.48
CA ALA A 243 11.59 -10.35 -6.38
C ALA A 243 10.72 -11.46 -5.75
N ILE A 244 11.24 -12.12 -4.71
CA ILE A 244 10.66 -13.36 -4.15
C ILE A 244 9.82 -13.06 -2.89
N LEU A 245 10.01 -11.90 -2.27
CA LEU A 245 9.55 -11.62 -0.90
C LEU A 245 8.20 -10.89 -0.79
N ASP A 246 7.67 -10.31 -1.87
CA ASP A 246 6.41 -9.54 -1.84
C ASP A 246 5.29 -10.18 -2.68
N ASN A 247 4.64 -11.19 -2.11
CA ASN A 247 3.32 -11.66 -2.57
C ASN A 247 2.15 -10.91 -1.88
N ARG A 248 2.46 -9.90 -1.04
CA ARG A 248 1.48 -8.96 -0.49
C ARG A 248 1.26 -7.86 -1.53
N SER A 249 0.06 -7.28 -1.59
CA SER A 249 -0.20 -6.23 -2.58
C SER A 249 0.84 -5.11 -2.40
N ILE A 250 1.53 -4.75 -3.48
CA ILE A 250 2.64 -3.79 -3.47
C ILE A 250 2.17 -2.40 -3.01
N GLU A 251 0.86 -2.16 -3.01
CA GLU A 251 0.21 -0.96 -2.49
C GLU A 251 0.35 -0.86 -0.94
N ASP A 252 0.42 -1.99 -0.22
CA ASP A 252 0.56 -2.06 1.24
C ASP A 252 1.98 -1.67 1.75
N ILE A 253 3.00 -1.81 0.90
CA ILE A 253 4.40 -1.56 1.24
C ILE A 253 4.71 -0.06 1.36
N VAL A 254 3.86 0.77 0.76
CA VAL A 254 4.19 2.17 0.50
C VAL A 254 3.96 3.08 1.71
N PHE A 255 3.09 2.69 2.64
CA PHE A 255 2.75 3.55 3.79
C PHE A 255 2.78 2.86 5.16
N GLY A 256 2.75 1.53 5.22
CA GLY A 256 2.79 0.78 6.49
C GLY A 256 4.16 0.18 6.77
N ASN A 257 4.84 0.65 7.82
CA ASN A 257 5.95 -0.12 8.38
C ASN A 257 5.48 -1.25 9.32
N HIS A 258 4.16 -1.34 9.59
CA HIS A 258 3.45 -2.38 10.34
C HIS A 258 3.94 -2.63 11.78
N THR A 259 4.97 -1.92 12.25
CA THR A 259 5.50 -2.11 13.60
C THR A 259 4.71 -1.37 14.67
N GLY A 260 3.85 -0.43 14.27
CA GLY A 260 3.11 0.48 15.14
C GLY A 260 3.86 1.76 15.52
N TYR A 261 5.10 1.93 15.05
CA TYR A 261 5.95 3.09 15.31
C TYR A 261 6.39 3.71 14.00
N SER A 262 6.33 5.02 13.85
CA SER A 262 7.00 5.74 12.74
C SER A 262 8.51 5.50 12.76
N TYR A 263 9.23 5.89 11.72
CA TYR A 263 10.70 5.86 11.76
C TYR A 263 11.25 7.01 12.62
N TYR A 264 12.37 6.78 13.29
CA TYR A 264 12.91 7.75 14.25
C TYR A 264 13.40 8.99 13.52
N ASN A 265 12.86 10.17 13.84
CA ASN A 265 13.17 11.41 13.13
C ASN A 265 12.98 11.25 11.59
N ASP A 266 11.85 10.66 11.17
CA ASP A 266 11.50 10.40 9.77
C ASP A 266 11.48 11.64 8.85
N SER A 267 11.43 12.84 9.43
CA SER A 267 11.59 14.12 8.74
C SER A 267 13.03 14.45 8.33
N ASP A 268 14.03 13.72 8.83
CA ASP A 268 15.45 13.97 8.55
C ASP A 268 15.78 13.84 7.05
N GLU A 269 16.53 14.81 6.52
CA GLU A 269 16.84 14.87 5.08
C GLU A 269 17.64 13.66 4.58
N ASP A 270 18.63 13.20 5.33
CA ASP A 270 19.46 12.05 4.94
C ASP A 270 18.66 10.75 5.02
N PHE A 271 17.83 10.61 6.06
CA PHE A 271 16.91 9.48 6.15
C PHE A 271 15.93 9.47 4.97
N ARG A 272 15.26 10.60 4.69
CA ARG A 272 14.30 10.69 3.56
C ARG A 272 14.96 10.39 2.22
N LYS A 273 16.19 10.85 2.02
CA LYS A 273 16.97 10.56 0.81
C LYS A 273 17.20 9.05 0.64
N LEU A 274 17.69 8.38 1.68
CA LEU A 274 17.99 6.95 1.63
C LEU A 274 16.73 6.07 1.61
N PHE A 275 15.69 6.46 2.36
CA PHE A 275 14.37 5.83 2.30
C PHE A 275 13.80 5.89 0.88
N ASN A 276 13.82 7.06 0.24
CA ASN A 276 13.34 7.23 -1.13
C ASN A 276 14.16 6.43 -2.15
N LEU A 277 15.48 6.33 -1.96
CA LEU A 277 16.35 5.49 -2.78
C LEU A 277 15.96 4.01 -2.68
N LEU A 278 15.81 3.48 -1.47
CA LEU A 278 15.37 2.10 -1.26
C LEU A 278 13.99 1.84 -1.86
N ARG A 279 13.06 2.79 -1.65
CA ARG A 279 11.70 2.71 -2.19
C ARG A 279 11.68 2.71 -3.72
N SER A 280 12.45 3.58 -4.38
CA SER A 280 12.47 3.67 -5.84
C SER A 280 13.09 2.43 -6.48
N GLU A 281 14.16 1.89 -5.90
CA GLU A 281 14.80 0.65 -6.38
C GLU A 281 13.86 -0.55 -6.23
N ARG A 282 13.19 -0.70 -5.07
CA ARG A 282 12.18 -1.76 -4.87
C ARG A 282 11.01 -1.62 -5.85
N LYS A 283 10.49 -0.41 -6.04
CA LYS A 283 9.41 -0.14 -6.99
C LYS A 283 9.83 -0.50 -8.42
N SER A 284 11.03 -0.10 -8.85
CA SER A 284 11.57 -0.41 -10.18
C SER A 284 11.67 -1.92 -10.43
N ILE A 285 12.12 -2.69 -9.45
CA ILE A 285 12.17 -4.16 -9.55
C ILE A 285 10.76 -4.75 -9.61
N SER A 286 9.87 -4.29 -8.73
CA SER A 286 8.47 -4.71 -8.72
C SER A 286 7.77 -4.45 -10.05
N ASP A 287 7.91 -3.25 -10.60
CA ASP A 287 7.33 -2.86 -11.90
C ASP A 287 7.89 -3.72 -13.03
N LYS A 288 9.20 -4.04 -13.03
CA LYS A 288 9.82 -4.96 -13.99
C LYS A 288 9.25 -6.37 -13.89
N LEU A 289 9.08 -6.91 -12.69
CA LEU A 289 8.54 -8.26 -12.48
C LEU A 289 7.07 -8.33 -12.86
N LYS A 290 6.28 -7.32 -12.52
CA LYS A 290 4.90 -7.19 -12.97
C LYS A 290 4.82 -7.17 -14.49
N HIS A 291 5.68 -6.39 -15.14
CA HIS A 291 5.74 -6.36 -16.59
C HIS A 291 6.14 -7.72 -17.20
N GLN A 292 7.11 -8.42 -16.61
CA GLN A 292 7.49 -9.77 -17.03
C GLN A 292 6.35 -10.78 -16.85
N ALA A 293 5.64 -10.74 -15.71
CA ALA A 293 4.49 -11.57 -15.44
C ALA A 293 3.35 -11.30 -16.44
N GLU A 294 3.10 -10.03 -16.78
CA GLU A 294 2.15 -9.65 -17.82
C GLU A 294 2.54 -10.20 -19.20
N ILE A 295 3.83 -10.19 -19.56
CA ILE A 295 4.32 -10.79 -20.80
C ILE A 295 4.14 -12.32 -20.78
N ILE A 296 4.49 -12.99 -19.67
CA ILE A 296 4.33 -14.43 -19.52
C ILE A 296 2.85 -14.80 -19.67
N ARG A 297 1.95 -14.10 -18.96
CA ARG A 297 0.49 -14.29 -19.06
C ARG A 297 0.01 -14.03 -20.48
N ALA A 298 0.49 -12.99 -21.15
CA ALA A 298 0.12 -12.72 -22.54
C ALA A 298 0.54 -13.86 -23.48
N ASN A 299 1.73 -14.41 -23.29
CA ASN A 299 2.27 -15.52 -24.11
C ASN A 299 1.48 -16.83 -23.97
N GLU A 300 0.65 -17.00 -22.94
CA GLU A 300 -0.24 -18.16 -22.81
C GLU A 300 -1.26 -18.26 -23.95
N ILE A 301 -1.53 -17.15 -24.64
CA ILE A 301 -2.35 -17.14 -25.86
C ILE A 301 -1.83 -18.11 -26.92
N PHE A 302 -0.51 -18.29 -27.01
CA PHE A 302 0.11 -19.23 -27.95
C PHE A 302 -0.30 -20.67 -27.64
N THR A 303 -0.33 -21.02 -26.36
CA THR A 303 -0.79 -22.33 -25.88
C THR A 303 -2.27 -22.52 -26.17
N TYR A 304 -3.11 -21.52 -25.88
CA TYR A 304 -4.56 -21.62 -26.12
C TYR A 304 -4.89 -21.74 -27.62
N LEU A 305 -4.20 -21.00 -28.48
CA LEU A 305 -4.32 -21.11 -29.93
C LEU A 305 -3.82 -22.47 -30.45
N ALA A 306 -2.74 -23.02 -29.90
CA ALA A 306 -2.24 -24.33 -30.31
C ALA A 306 -3.18 -25.46 -29.89
N GLN A 307 -3.76 -25.38 -28.68
CA GLN A 307 -4.67 -26.40 -28.13
C GLN A 307 -6.11 -26.28 -28.65
N GLY A 308 -6.47 -25.15 -29.26
CA GLY A 308 -7.86 -24.90 -29.68
C GLY A 308 -8.78 -24.51 -28.53
N ASN A 309 -8.25 -23.96 -27.43
CA ASN A 309 -9.01 -23.61 -26.25
C ASN A 309 -9.66 -22.22 -26.40
N LYS A 310 -10.89 -22.19 -26.92
CA LYS A 310 -11.60 -20.92 -27.17
C LYS A 310 -11.99 -20.17 -25.90
N ASP A 311 -12.29 -20.89 -24.81
CA ASP A 311 -12.87 -20.27 -23.61
C ASP A 311 -11.79 -19.46 -22.89
N GLU A 312 -10.56 -19.98 -22.84
CA GLU A 312 -9.40 -19.24 -22.33
C GLU A 312 -9.02 -18.06 -23.23
N LEU A 313 -9.16 -18.16 -24.55
CA LEU A 313 -8.96 -17.01 -25.44
C LEU A 313 -9.96 -15.88 -25.17
N ILE A 314 -11.24 -16.20 -24.93
CA ILE A 314 -12.26 -15.22 -24.58
C ILE A 314 -11.92 -14.61 -23.23
N ASN A 315 -11.58 -15.43 -22.24
CA ASN A 315 -11.26 -14.95 -20.91
C ASN A 315 -10.07 -13.97 -20.93
N ILE A 316 -8.94 -14.34 -21.55
CA ILE A 316 -7.75 -13.49 -21.55
C ILE A 316 -7.89 -12.24 -22.42
N LEU A 317 -8.51 -12.34 -23.61
CA LEU A 317 -8.61 -11.21 -24.56
C LEU A 317 -9.80 -10.30 -24.30
N TYR A 318 -10.88 -10.80 -23.70
CA TYR A 318 -12.09 -10.03 -23.51
C TYR A 318 -12.35 -9.80 -22.02
N THR A 319 -12.61 -10.84 -21.23
CA THR A 319 -12.95 -10.68 -19.80
C THR A 319 -11.88 -9.93 -18.99
N GLU A 320 -10.61 -10.31 -19.14
CA GLU A 320 -9.50 -9.74 -18.34
C GLU A 320 -8.97 -8.42 -18.92
N ASN A 321 -8.95 -8.30 -20.25
CA ASN A 321 -8.16 -7.25 -20.92
C ASN A 321 -8.94 -6.39 -21.91
N GLN A 322 -10.28 -6.43 -21.99
CA GLN A 322 -11.08 -5.72 -23.02
C GLN A 322 -10.63 -4.27 -23.29
N PHE A 323 -10.35 -3.50 -22.23
CA PHE A 323 -9.97 -2.08 -22.31
C PHE A 323 -8.47 -1.83 -22.05
N LYS A 324 -7.62 -2.88 -22.04
CA LYS A 324 -6.19 -2.79 -21.70
C LYS A 324 -5.31 -3.29 -22.84
N PRO A 325 -4.22 -2.59 -23.21
CA PRO A 325 -3.24 -3.12 -24.16
C PRO A 325 -2.69 -4.50 -23.75
N PHE A 326 -2.68 -5.39 -24.72
CA PHE A 326 -2.34 -6.81 -24.62
C PHE A 326 -1.39 -7.23 -25.74
N PHE A 327 -1.73 -6.94 -27.00
CA PHE A 327 -1.00 -7.45 -28.16
C PHE A 327 0.38 -6.81 -28.36
N ASN A 328 0.57 -5.59 -27.88
CA ASN A 328 1.89 -4.92 -27.87
C ASN A 328 2.93 -5.64 -26.99
N LYS A 329 2.52 -6.63 -26.20
CA LYS A 329 3.40 -7.47 -25.36
C LYS A 329 3.85 -8.76 -26.07
N LEU A 330 3.29 -9.06 -27.24
CA LEU A 330 3.51 -10.30 -27.96
C LEU A 330 4.51 -10.13 -29.10
N ASN A 331 5.18 -11.23 -29.45
CA ASN A 331 5.96 -11.29 -30.67
C ASN A 331 5.06 -11.68 -31.87
N ALA A 332 4.99 -10.81 -32.88
CA ALA A 332 4.14 -11.04 -34.06
C ALA A 332 4.57 -12.26 -34.88
N GLU A 333 5.87 -12.54 -34.98
CA GLU A 333 6.41 -13.72 -35.67
C GLU A 333 5.95 -15.01 -35.02
N ASP A 334 6.02 -15.09 -33.69
CA ASP A 334 5.59 -16.27 -32.95
C ASP A 334 4.07 -16.46 -33.02
N LEU A 335 3.30 -15.37 -33.00
CA LEU A 335 1.85 -15.45 -33.24
C LEU A 335 1.54 -16.01 -34.64
N VAL A 336 2.23 -15.54 -35.69
CA VAL A 336 2.05 -16.10 -37.04
C VAL A 336 2.36 -17.59 -37.06
N LYS A 337 3.49 -18.01 -36.51
CA LYS A 337 3.86 -19.44 -36.45
C LYS A 337 2.78 -20.28 -35.79
N VAL A 338 2.25 -19.84 -34.65
CA VAL A 338 1.17 -20.55 -33.95
C VAL A 338 -0.08 -20.60 -34.81
N LEU A 339 -0.52 -19.45 -35.34
CA LEU A 339 -1.71 -19.37 -36.19
C LEU A 339 -1.62 -20.26 -37.42
N LEU A 340 -0.44 -20.43 -38.04
CA LEU A 340 -0.25 -21.32 -39.18
C LEU A 340 -0.53 -22.79 -38.85
N HIS A 341 -0.17 -23.23 -37.63
CA HIS A 341 -0.34 -24.62 -37.18
C HIS A 341 -1.67 -24.85 -36.44
N SER A 342 -2.32 -23.79 -35.96
CA SER A 342 -3.63 -23.86 -35.32
C SER A 342 -4.72 -24.41 -36.24
N SER A 343 -5.73 -25.04 -35.64
CA SER A 343 -6.92 -25.49 -36.37
C SER A 343 -7.68 -24.32 -37.00
N ASN A 344 -8.36 -24.57 -38.12
CA ASN A 344 -9.20 -23.54 -38.76
C ASN A 344 -10.33 -23.06 -37.82
N TYR A 345 -10.84 -23.95 -36.98
CA TYR A 345 -11.83 -23.63 -35.96
C TYR A 345 -11.32 -22.53 -35.01
N ILE A 346 -10.14 -22.74 -34.39
CA ILE A 346 -9.63 -21.76 -33.43
C ILE A 346 -9.14 -20.47 -34.12
N THR A 347 -8.62 -20.55 -35.35
CA THR A 347 -8.29 -19.35 -36.15
C THR A 347 -9.55 -18.50 -36.40
N SER A 348 -10.67 -19.12 -36.76
CA SER A 348 -11.95 -18.43 -36.96
C SER A 348 -12.47 -17.79 -35.68
N TYR A 349 -12.39 -18.50 -34.55
CA TYR A 349 -12.77 -17.94 -33.24
C TYR A 349 -11.88 -16.79 -32.81
N PHE A 350 -10.56 -16.93 -32.94
CA PHE A 350 -9.61 -15.85 -32.66
C PHE A 350 -9.95 -14.60 -33.49
N ASN A 351 -10.22 -14.77 -34.78
CA ASN A 351 -10.64 -13.69 -35.66
C ASN A 351 -11.91 -12.98 -35.16
N HIS A 352 -12.91 -13.72 -34.70
CA HIS A 352 -14.12 -13.15 -34.11
C HIS A 352 -13.83 -12.37 -32.82
N ILE A 353 -13.04 -12.94 -31.91
CA ILE A 353 -12.72 -12.33 -30.61
C ILE A 353 -11.98 -11.00 -30.82
N ILE A 354 -10.96 -10.97 -31.67
CA ILE A 354 -10.21 -9.72 -31.92
C ILE A 354 -11.11 -8.70 -32.61
N LYS A 355 -11.99 -9.11 -33.54
CA LYS A 355 -12.94 -8.19 -34.17
C LYS A 355 -13.83 -7.51 -33.14
N GLU A 356 -14.45 -8.30 -32.25
CA GLU A 356 -15.30 -7.77 -31.18
C GLU A 356 -14.52 -6.85 -30.24
N ARG A 357 -13.29 -7.22 -29.87
CA ARG A 357 -12.44 -6.40 -28.98
C ARG A 357 -12.21 -4.97 -29.50
N TYR A 358 -11.97 -4.78 -30.79
CA TYR A 358 -11.73 -3.44 -31.36
C TYR A 358 -12.99 -2.73 -31.85
N THR A 359 -14.08 -3.46 -32.14
CA THR A 359 -15.30 -2.89 -32.73
C THR A 359 -16.49 -2.82 -31.78
N SER A 360 -16.40 -3.41 -30.59
CA SER A 360 -17.47 -3.40 -29.59
C SER A 360 -17.92 -1.97 -29.25
N ARG A 361 -19.20 -1.87 -28.90
CA ARG A 361 -19.82 -0.63 -28.42
C ARG A 361 -19.68 -0.44 -26.92
N ASP A 362 -19.08 -1.39 -26.21
CA ASP A 362 -18.84 -1.28 -24.78
C ASP A 362 -17.91 -0.09 -24.47
N THR A 363 -18.14 0.52 -23.31
CA THR A 363 -17.41 1.71 -22.90
C THR A 363 -16.88 1.59 -21.48
N LEU A 364 -15.66 2.06 -21.28
CA LEU A 364 -15.08 2.36 -19.98
C LEU A 364 -14.93 3.88 -19.89
N ASN A 365 -15.47 4.51 -18.85
CA ASN A 365 -15.45 5.98 -18.67
C ASN A 365 -15.97 6.76 -19.91
N GLY A 366 -16.99 6.21 -20.59
CA GLY A 366 -17.58 6.83 -21.79
C GLY A 366 -16.75 6.70 -23.07
N LEU A 367 -15.59 6.03 -23.04
CA LEU A 367 -14.74 5.78 -24.20
C LEU A 367 -14.79 4.32 -24.62
N ARG A 368 -14.78 4.07 -25.93
CA ARG A 368 -14.71 2.71 -26.51
C ARG A 368 -13.33 2.11 -26.37
N ALA A 369 -13.27 0.77 -26.33
CA ALA A 369 -12.03 0.00 -26.12
C ALA A 369 -10.85 0.47 -27.00
N TYR A 370 -11.04 0.60 -28.32
CA TYR A 370 -9.96 0.97 -29.24
C TYR A 370 -9.24 2.29 -28.90
N LYS A 371 -9.87 3.21 -28.15
CA LYS A 371 -9.22 4.45 -27.67
C LYS A 371 -8.08 4.18 -26.69
N TYR A 372 -8.15 3.08 -25.94
CA TYR A 372 -7.13 2.64 -25.00
C TYR A 372 -6.07 1.74 -25.64
N LEU A 373 -6.30 1.27 -26.88
CA LEU A 373 -5.52 0.22 -27.52
C LEU A 373 -4.61 0.73 -28.65
N LYS A 374 -4.49 2.06 -28.82
CA LYS A 374 -3.66 2.69 -29.86
C LYS A 374 -2.23 2.16 -29.90
N ILE A 375 -1.62 1.90 -28.75
CA ILE A 375 -0.26 1.35 -28.62
C ILE A 375 -0.07 -0.03 -29.29
N GLU A 376 -1.16 -0.73 -29.64
CA GLU A 376 -1.09 -2.02 -30.34
C GLU A 376 -1.04 -1.88 -31.87
N GLU A 377 -1.14 -0.67 -32.43
CA GLU A 377 -1.17 -0.44 -33.88
C GLU A 377 0.06 -1.01 -34.59
N GLU A 378 1.26 -0.73 -34.08
CA GLU A 378 2.52 -1.21 -34.66
C GLU A 378 2.56 -2.74 -34.72
N PHE A 379 2.08 -3.41 -33.68
CA PHE A 379 1.97 -4.87 -33.64
C PHE A 379 1.05 -5.39 -34.74
N TRP A 380 -0.12 -4.77 -34.94
CA TRP A 380 -1.06 -5.20 -35.98
C TRP A 380 -0.52 -4.99 -37.39
N ILE A 381 0.19 -3.88 -37.63
CA ILE A 381 0.89 -3.64 -38.90
C ILE A 381 1.95 -4.71 -39.15
N GLU A 382 2.76 -5.04 -38.13
CA GLU A 382 3.77 -6.10 -38.24
C GLU A 382 3.11 -7.46 -38.54
N LEU A 383 2.07 -7.83 -37.79
CA LEU A 383 1.37 -9.10 -37.94
C LEU A 383 0.74 -9.24 -39.33
N GLN A 384 0.09 -8.19 -39.83
CA GLN A 384 -0.49 -8.15 -41.18
C GLN A 384 0.58 -8.43 -42.25
N ASN A 385 1.71 -7.72 -42.17
CA ASN A 385 2.80 -7.85 -43.14
C ASN A 385 3.37 -9.27 -43.18
N LYS A 386 3.42 -9.96 -42.03
CA LYS A 386 3.87 -11.35 -41.93
C LYS A 386 2.82 -12.32 -42.47
N ILE A 387 1.55 -12.19 -42.06
CA ILE A 387 0.45 -13.05 -42.53
C ILE A 387 0.30 -12.97 -44.06
N SER A 388 0.29 -11.75 -44.61
CA SER A 388 0.14 -11.51 -46.05
C SER A 388 1.21 -12.22 -46.91
N LYS A 389 2.43 -12.43 -46.37
CA LYS A 389 3.51 -13.15 -47.07
C LYS A 389 3.30 -14.66 -47.09
N GLU A 390 2.63 -15.22 -46.09
CA GLU A 390 2.43 -16.66 -45.96
C GLU A 390 1.16 -17.15 -46.68
N ILE A 391 0.12 -16.32 -46.78
CA ILE A 391 -1.17 -16.66 -47.42
C ILE A 391 -1.03 -17.35 -48.79
N PRO A 392 -0.17 -16.90 -49.73
CA PRO A 392 -0.04 -17.53 -51.05
C PRO A 392 0.44 -18.99 -51.01
N ARG A 393 1.10 -19.40 -49.93
CA ARG A 393 1.71 -20.73 -49.76
C ARG A 393 0.79 -21.73 -49.06
N MET A 394 -0.39 -21.30 -48.60
CA MET A 394 -1.27 -22.11 -47.76
C MET A 394 -2.22 -23.01 -48.58
N PRO A 395 -2.61 -24.17 -48.03
CA PRO A 395 -3.70 -24.98 -48.59
C PRO A 395 -5.02 -24.19 -48.67
N PRO A 396 -5.93 -24.49 -49.63
CA PRO A 396 -7.10 -23.65 -49.91
C PRO A 396 -7.97 -23.30 -48.69
N LEU A 397 -8.21 -24.29 -47.82
CA LEU A 397 -9.06 -24.06 -46.64
C LEU A 397 -8.36 -23.19 -45.59
N LYS A 398 -7.08 -23.43 -45.31
CA LYS A 398 -6.30 -22.61 -44.36
C LYS A 398 -6.15 -21.18 -44.88
N LYS A 399 -5.88 -21.06 -46.18
CA LYS A 399 -5.81 -19.79 -46.91
C LYS A 399 -7.06 -18.95 -46.69
N HIS A 400 -8.25 -19.53 -46.88
CA HIS A 400 -9.53 -18.82 -46.68
C HIS A 400 -9.66 -18.18 -45.29
N PHE A 401 -9.39 -18.94 -44.22
CA PHE A 401 -9.48 -18.41 -42.85
C PHE A 401 -8.40 -17.37 -42.54
N MET A 402 -7.20 -17.52 -43.09
CA MET A 402 -6.13 -16.54 -42.91
C MET A 402 -6.39 -15.25 -43.71
N GLU A 403 -7.05 -15.31 -44.86
CA GLU A 403 -7.51 -14.13 -45.61
C GLU A 403 -8.62 -13.36 -44.86
N GLN A 404 -9.53 -14.08 -44.19
CA GLN A 404 -10.51 -13.45 -43.29
C GLN A 404 -9.83 -12.74 -42.13
N LEU A 405 -8.83 -13.37 -41.51
CA LEU A 405 -8.06 -12.77 -40.44
C LEU A 405 -7.29 -11.52 -40.92
N ASP A 406 -6.62 -11.59 -42.08
CA ASP A 406 -5.91 -10.46 -42.67
C ASP A 406 -6.86 -9.26 -42.96
N THR A 407 -8.09 -9.56 -43.38
CA THR A 407 -9.13 -8.54 -43.57
C THR A 407 -9.52 -7.87 -42.25
N THR A 408 -9.76 -8.64 -41.20
CA THR A 408 -10.04 -8.09 -39.86
C THR A 408 -8.88 -7.26 -39.33
N ILE A 409 -7.63 -7.71 -39.53
CA ILE A 409 -6.45 -6.94 -39.10
C ILE A 409 -6.38 -5.59 -39.81
N LYS A 410 -6.71 -5.52 -41.11
CA LYS A 410 -6.80 -4.24 -41.85
C LYS A 410 -7.86 -3.31 -41.26
N GLU A 411 -9.02 -3.84 -40.87
CA GLU A 411 -10.07 -3.08 -40.18
C GLU A 411 -9.54 -2.53 -38.84
N ILE A 412 -8.87 -3.37 -38.05
CA ILE A 412 -8.27 -2.98 -36.76
C ILE A 412 -7.25 -1.86 -36.94
N ILE A 413 -6.30 -2.02 -37.86
CA ILE A 413 -5.29 -0.97 -38.16
C ILE A 413 -5.99 0.34 -38.49
N THR A 414 -6.99 0.31 -39.39
CA THR A 414 -7.74 1.52 -39.78
C THR A 414 -8.40 2.20 -38.57
N ILE A 415 -8.99 1.42 -37.66
CA ILE A 415 -9.59 1.94 -36.43
C ILE A 415 -8.54 2.59 -35.53
N LEU A 416 -7.40 1.94 -35.31
CA LEU A 416 -6.33 2.45 -34.44
C LEU A 416 -5.63 3.68 -35.05
N SER A 417 -5.40 3.71 -36.36
CA SER A 417 -4.86 4.88 -37.06
C SER A 417 -5.77 6.11 -36.95
N SER A 418 -7.08 5.93 -36.74
CA SER A 418 -8.03 7.03 -36.54
C SER A 418 -7.99 7.65 -35.14
N VAL A 419 -7.28 7.03 -34.19
CA VAL A 419 -7.08 7.56 -32.84
C VAL A 419 -5.88 8.51 -32.86
N PRO A 420 -6.03 9.77 -32.41
CA PRO A 420 -4.91 10.70 -32.29
C PRO A 420 -3.84 10.17 -31.33
N ASP A 421 -2.58 10.50 -31.60
CA ASP A 421 -1.51 10.30 -30.62
C ASP A 421 -1.76 11.24 -29.44
N VAL A 422 -1.75 10.68 -28.22
CA VAL A 422 -1.97 11.41 -26.95
C VAL A 422 -0.65 11.57 -26.22
#